data_AF-A0A5P1FAJ0-F1
#
_entry.id   AF-A0A5P1FAJ0-F1
#
_cell.length_a   1.000
_cell.length_b   1.000
_cell.length_c   1.000
_cell.angle_alpha   90.00
_cell.angle_beta   90.00
_cell.angle_gamma   90.00
#
_symmetry.space_group_name_H-M   'P 1'
#
loop_
_entity.id
_entity.type
_entity.pdbx_description
1 polymer ?
#
loop_
_entity_poly.entity_id
_entity_poly.type
_entity_poly.pdbx_seq_one_letter_code
_entity_poly.pdbx_strand_id
1 'polypeptide(L)'
;MEPKPTGPDDFLEYTVLLDETQYNEGYRDGYSDGLISGNEEGRGVGLKLGFQIGEELGFYRGCVDVWKSVIRVDSGSFSLRIKKSIEQLGELVGEYPRLEPENERIQEMMDTIRLKFRLILANLGVKLEYEGYPKSSKLEMEDI
;
A
#
# COMPACT_ATOMS: atom_id res chain seq x y z
N MET A 1 6.77 -47.46 8.97
CA MET A 1 6.48 -48.85 9.31
C MET A 1 5.18 -48.79 10.09
N GLU A 2 4.05 -49.08 9.45
CA GLU A 2 2.74 -48.93 10.09
C GLU A 2 2.61 -49.97 11.22
N PRO A 3 2.20 -49.55 12.43
CA PRO A 3 1.97 -50.48 13.53
C PRO A 3 0.74 -51.34 13.23
N LYS A 4 0.90 -52.67 13.30
CA LYS A 4 -0.16 -53.64 13.01
C LYS A 4 -0.90 -53.95 14.31
N PRO A 5 -2.24 -53.81 14.39
CA PRO A 5 -2.97 -53.95 15.64
C PRO A 5 -2.93 -55.40 16.16
N THR A 6 -2.68 -55.55 17.45
CA THR A 6 -2.49 -56.81 18.18
C THR A 6 -3.65 -57.21 19.11
N GLY A 7 -4.78 -56.48 19.11
CA GLY A 7 -6.00 -56.85 19.81
C GLY A 7 -7.21 -55.98 19.49
N PRO A 8 -8.44 -56.33 19.96
CA PRO A 8 -9.65 -55.53 19.73
C PRO A 8 -9.60 -54.15 20.41
N ASP A 9 -8.84 -54.00 21.49
CA ASP A 9 -8.63 -52.71 22.17
C ASP A 9 -7.62 -51.79 21.43
N ASP A 10 -6.66 -52.36 20.67
CA ASP A 10 -5.67 -51.60 19.87
C ASP A 10 -6.32 -50.79 18.74
N PHE A 11 -7.47 -51.21 18.21
CA PHE A 11 -8.14 -50.49 17.13
C PHE A 11 -8.73 -49.15 17.61
N LEU A 12 -9.23 -49.10 18.85
CA LEU A 12 -9.77 -47.87 19.43
C LEU A 12 -8.63 -46.90 19.79
N GLU A 13 -7.51 -47.41 20.30
CA GLU A 13 -6.31 -46.61 20.54
C GLU A 13 -5.71 -46.06 19.23
N TYR A 14 -5.66 -46.88 18.17
CA TYR A 14 -5.28 -46.43 16.83
C TYR A 14 -6.23 -45.36 16.26
N THR A 15 -7.54 -45.47 16.52
CA THR A 15 -8.51 -44.47 16.06
C THR A 15 -8.35 -43.13 16.79
N VAL A 16 -8.05 -43.15 18.09
CA VAL A 16 -7.76 -41.93 18.87
C VAL A 16 -6.43 -41.29 18.45
N LEU A 17 -5.40 -42.10 18.23
CA LEU A 17 -4.10 -41.64 17.72
C LEU A 17 -4.20 -41.10 16.27
N LEU A 18 -5.11 -41.65 15.46
CA LEU A 18 -5.36 -41.17 14.11
C LEU A 18 -5.91 -39.74 14.11
N ASP A 19 -6.85 -39.41 15.00
CA ASP A 19 -7.40 -38.06 15.11
C ASP A 19 -6.32 -37.04 15.50
N GLU A 20 -5.50 -37.35 16.52
CA GLU A 20 -4.39 -36.49 16.92
C GLU A 20 -3.33 -36.34 15.81
N THR A 21 -3.00 -37.41 15.08
CA THR A 21 -2.00 -37.34 13.99
C THR A 21 -2.52 -36.54 12.81
N GLN A 22 -3.78 -36.74 12.40
CA GLN A 22 -4.41 -35.97 11.32
C GLN A 22 -4.58 -34.50 11.69
N TYR A 23 -4.93 -34.19 12.95
CA TYR A 23 -4.98 -32.82 13.44
C TYR A 23 -3.61 -32.13 13.35
N ASN A 24 -2.57 -32.79 13.84
CA ASN A 24 -1.21 -32.23 13.81
C ASN A 24 -0.67 -32.09 12.38
N GLU A 25 -0.98 -33.03 11.49
CA GLU A 25 -0.64 -32.96 10.07
C GLU A 25 -1.36 -31.79 9.39
N GLY A 26 -2.68 -31.69 9.55
CA GLY A 26 -3.46 -30.58 9.00
C GLY A 26 -3.03 -29.20 9.54
N TYR A 27 -2.68 -29.11 10.84
CA TYR A 27 -2.13 -27.89 11.41
C TYR A 27 -0.79 -27.51 10.78
N ARG A 28 0.14 -28.47 10.65
CA ARG A 28 1.47 -28.22 10.07
C ARG A 28 1.36 -27.81 8.60
N ASP A 29 0.52 -28.49 7.85
CA ASP A 29 0.30 -28.21 6.43
C ASP A 29 -0.35 -26.82 6.26
N GLY A 30 -1.43 -26.54 7.00
CA GLY A 30 -2.07 -25.22 6.97
C GLY A 30 -1.15 -24.08 7.44
N TYR A 31 -0.27 -24.32 8.41
CA TYR A 31 0.72 -23.33 8.84
C TYR A 31 1.78 -23.07 7.75
N SER A 32 2.29 -24.12 7.13
CA SER A 32 3.26 -24.01 6.02
C SER A 32 2.66 -23.27 4.83
N ASP A 33 1.45 -23.66 4.42
CA ASP A 33 0.74 -23.03 3.30
C ASP A 33 0.40 -21.56 3.62
N GLY A 34 -0.05 -21.29 4.85
CA GLY A 34 -0.35 -19.93 5.30
C GLY A 34 0.86 -19.01 5.30
N LEU A 35 2.05 -19.52 5.64
CA LEU A 35 3.29 -18.76 5.56
C LEU A 35 3.66 -18.39 4.12
N ILE A 36 3.51 -19.32 3.19
CA ILE A 36 3.84 -19.10 1.77
C ILE A 36 2.85 -18.10 1.17
N SER A 37 1.54 -18.39 1.28
CA SER A 37 0.48 -17.54 0.71
C SER A 37 0.52 -16.15 1.33
N GLY A 38 0.67 -16.05 2.65
CA GLY A 38 0.72 -14.76 3.35
C GLY A 38 1.90 -13.88 2.89
N ASN A 39 3.06 -14.48 2.62
CA ASN A 39 4.21 -13.75 2.09
C ASN A 39 3.99 -13.26 0.65
N GLU A 40 3.42 -14.10 -0.21
CA GLU A 40 3.14 -13.74 -1.61
C GLU A 40 2.07 -12.64 -1.71
N GLU A 41 0.98 -12.79 -0.96
CA GLU A 41 -0.10 -11.80 -0.87
C GLU A 41 0.41 -10.49 -0.28
N GLY A 42 1.14 -10.53 0.84
CA GLY A 42 1.71 -9.36 1.48
C GLY A 42 2.64 -8.59 0.54
N ARG A 43 3.49 -9.30 -0.22
CA ARG A 43 4.35 -8.70 -1.24
C ARG A 43 3.53 -8.05 -2.36
N GLY A 44 2.51 -8.73 -2.85
CA GLY A 44 1.65 -8.22 -3.93
C GLY A 44 0.89 -6.95 -3.52
N VAL A 45 0.27 -6.97 -2.35
CA VAL A 45 -0.45 -5.81 -1.79
C VAL A 45 0.51 -4.65 -1.52
N GLY A 46 1.66 -4.92 -0.91
CA GLY A 46 2.68 -3.92 -0.61
C GLY A 46 3.21 -3.23 -1.87
N LEU A 47 3.50 -3.99 -2.93
CA LEU A 47 3.97 -3.43 -4.20
C LEU A 47 2.91 -2.54 -4.85
N LYS A 48 1.66 -3.01 -4.90
CA LYS A 48 0.55 -2.26 -5.50
C LYS A 48 0.28 -0.96 -4.75
N LEU A 49 0.20 -1.02 -3.42
CA LEU A 49 -0.07 0.15 -2.60
C LEU A 49 1.11 1.14 -2.63
N GLY A 50 2.34 0.63 -2.53
CA GLY A 50 3.56 1.44 -2.62
C GLY A 50 3.66 2.17 -3.95
N PHE A 51 3.30 1.52 -5.07
CA PHE A 51 3.25 2.18 -6.38
C PHE A 51 2.21 3.29 -6.43
N GLN A 52 0.98 3.05 -5.95
CA GLN A 52 -0.09 4.06 -5.93
C GLN A 52 0.29 5.30 -5.12
N ILE A 53 0.90 5.10 -3.94
CA ILE A 53 1.37 6.19 -3.08
C ILE A 53 2.54 6.92 -3.75
N GLY A 54 3.50 6.17 -4.33
CA GLY A 54 4.66 6.74 -5.01
C GLY A 54 4.28 7.59 -6.22
N GLU A 55 3.32 7.12 -7.02
CA GLU A 55 2.76 7.85 -8.16
C GLU A 55 2.12 9.16 -7.73
N GLU A 56 1.28 9.14 -6.69
CA GLU A 56 0.60 10.33 -6.16
C GLU A 56 1.61 11.35 -5.62
N LEU A 57 2.59 10.92 -4.84
CA LEU A 57 3.66 11.78 -4.34
C LEU A 57 4.52 12.35 -5.47
N GLY A 58 4.82 11.54 -6.48
CA GLY A 58 5.57 11.93 -7.67
C GLY A 58 4.83 13.01 -8.47
N PHE A 59 3.52 12.87 -8.63
CA PHE A 59 2.66 13.86 -9.26
C PHE A 59 2.71 15.21 -8.53
N TYR A 60 2.53 15.21 -7.21
CA TYR A 60 2.61 16.45 -6.42
C TYR A 60 3.99 17.08 -6.49
N ARG A 61 5.05 16.26 -6.41
CA ARG A 61 6.43 16.73 -6.55
C ARG A 61 6.67 17.39 -7.91
N GLY A 62 6.22 16.77 -8.99
CA GLY A 62 6.32 17.31 -10.35
C GLY A 62 5.63 18.66 -10.49
N CYS A 63 4.43 18.81 -9.93
CA CYS A 63 3.71 20.09 -9.91
C CYS A 63 4.49 21.18 -9.17
N VAL A 64 5.01 20.86 -7.98
CA VAL A 64 5.84 21.79 -7.19
C VAL A 64 7.08 22.23 -7.97
N ASP A 65 7.77 21.29 -8.62
CA ASP A 65 9.01 21.57 -9.36
C ASP A 65 8.73 22.43 -10.60
N VAL A 66 7.62 22.21 -11.30
CA VAL A 66 7.16 23.07 -12.41
C VAL A 66 6.83 24.47 -11.90
N TRP A 67 6.01 24.61 -10.86
CA TRP A 67 5.65 25.92 -10.31
C TRP A 67 6.86 26.69 -9.77
N LYS A 68 7.80 26.01 -9.09
CA LYS A 68 9.08 26.61 -8.67
C LYS A 68 9.91 27.07 -9.87
N SER A 69 9.88 26.34 -10.97
CA SER A 69 10.58 26.74 -12.20
C SER A 69 9.98 27.99 -12.83
N VAL A 70 8.64 28.10 -12.85
CA VAL A 70 7.95 29.32 -13.30
C VAL A 70 8.33 30.52 -12.42
N ILE A 71 8.35 30.37 -11.09
CA ILE A 71 8.76 31.45 -10.16
C ILE A 71 10.19 31.95 -10.42
N ARG A 72 11.10 31.04 -10.81
CA ARG A 72 12.49 31.41 -11.13
C ARG A 72 12.60 32.19 -12.42
N VAL A 73 11.78 31.85 -13.42
CA VAL A 73 11.77 32.53 -14.73
C VAL A 73 11.06 33.88 -14.63
N ASP A 74 9.91 33.91 -13.99
CA ASP A 74 9.12 35.12 -13.76
C ASP A 74 8.74 35.22 -12.27
N SER A 75 9.47 36.09 -11.56
CA SER A 75 9.21 36.33 -10.14
C SER A 75 7.85 37.03 -9.89
N GLY A 76 7.19 37.58 -10.90
CA GLY A 76 5.87 38.18 -10.80
C GLY A 76 4.71 37.20 -11.01
N SER A 77 4.99 35.95 -11.42
CA SER A 77 3.98 35.01 -11.91
C SER A 77 2.91 34.60 -10.88
N PHE A 78 3.27 34.63 -9.59
CA PHE A 78 2.38 34.24 -8.49
C PHE A 78 2.47 35.22 -7.32
N SER A 79 1.36 35.36 -6.59
CA SER A 79 1.35 36.11 -5.33
C SER A 79 2.26 35.48 -4.27
N LEU A 80 2.75 36.29 -3.33
CA LEU A 80 3.58 35.81 -2.20
C LEU A 80 2.91 34.68 -1.42
N ARG A 81 1.58 34.76 -1.26
CA ARG A 81 0.78 33.72 -0.58
C ARG A 81 0.84 32.38 -1.29
N ILE A 82 0.76 32.39 -2.62
CA ILE A 82 0.80 31.17 -3.44
C ILE A 82 2.22 30.58 -3.42
N LYS A 83 3.25 31.42 -3.57
CA LYS A 83 4.66 30.97 -3.46
C LYS A 83 4.94 30.25 -2.15
N LYS A 84 4.53 30.84 -1.02
CA LYS A 84 4.67 30.22 0.30
C LYS A 84 3.88 28.91 0.40
N SER A 85 2.71 28.84 -0.21
CA SER A 85 1.89 27.61 -0.21
C SER A 85 2.56 26.49 -1.02
N ILE A 86 3.20 26.82 -2.15
CA ILE A 86 3.96 25.88 -2.99
C ILE A 86 5.20 25.36 -2.24
N GLU A 87 5.92 26.24 -1.53
CA GLU A 87 7.06 25.84 -0.68
C GLU A 87 6.63 24.84 0.39
N GLN A 88 5.56 25.15 1.13
CA GLN A 88 5.01 24.29 2.15
C GLN A 88 4.52 22.94 1.61
N LEU A 89 3.89 22.91 0.42
CA LEU A 89 3.54 21.64 -0.22
C LEU A 89 4.80 20.82 -0.55
N GLY A 90 5.86 21.47 -1.05
CA GLY A 90 7.12 20.82 -1.33
C GLY A 90 7.79 20.22 -0.08
N GLU A 91 7.72 20.91 1.06
CA GLU A 91 8.19 20.41 2.36
C GLU A 91 7.40 19.18 2.79
N LEU A 92 6.06 19.25 2.78
CA LEU A 92 5.18 18.14 3.15
C LEU A 92 5.43 16.88 2.29
N VAL A 93 5.60 17.05 0.98
CA VAL A 93 5.94 15.95 0.06
C VAL A 93 7.36 15.42 0.31
N GLY A 94 8.28 16.28 0.73
CA GLY A 94 9.65 15.91 1.07
C GLY A 94 9.74 15.06 2.34
N GLU A 95 9.03 15.48 3.39
CA GLU A 95 8.99 14.87 4.72
C GLU A 95 8.18 13.57 4.80
N TYR A 96 7.42 13.23 3.75
CA TYR A 96 6.63 12.01 3.73
C TYR A 96 7.51 10.76 3.96
N PRO A 97 7.18 9.90 4.95
CA PRO A 97 8.02 8.78 5.35
C PRO A 97 7.90 7.62 4.36
N ARG A 98 8.75 7.62 3.33
CA ARG A 98 8.71 6.63 2.23
C ARG A 98 9.17 5.22 2.64
N LEU A 99 9.97 5.12 3.70
CA LEU A 99 10.61 3.88 4.14
C LEU A 99 10.01 3.31 5.43
N GLU A 100 8.98 3.97 5.99
CA GLU A 100 8.36 3.59 7.25
C GLU A 100 6.85 3.38 7.04
N PRO A 101 6.43 2.37 6.25
CA PRO A 101 5.03 2.14 5.90
C PRO A 101 4.11 1.88 7.11
N GLU A 102 4.69 1.49 8.25
CA GLU A 102 3.97 1.26 9.52
C GLU A 102 3.68 2.55 10.30
N ASN A 103 4.16 3.70 9.82
CA ASN A 103 3.94 4.97 10.50
C ASN A 103 2.44 5.35 10.46
N GLU A 104 1.82 5.39 11.64
CA GLU A 104 0.39 5.67 11.84
C GLU A 104 -0.05 7.01 11.24
N ARG A 105 0.88 7.96 11.07
CA ARG A 105 0.61 9.31 10.57
C ARG A 105 0.60 9.42 9.05
N ILE A 106 0.95 8.35 8.32
CA ILE A 106 1.04 8.33 6.84
C ILE A 106 -0.23 8.81 6.17
N GLN A 107 -1.39 8.40 6.69
CA GLN A 107 -2.69 8.77 6.13
C GLN A 107 -2.97 10.27 6.35
N GLU A 108 -2.75 10.77 7.57
CA GLU A 108 -2.93 12.18 7.90
C GLU A 108 -2.00 13.10 7.08
N MET A 109 -0.75 12.68 6.89
CA MET A 109 0.22 13.41 6.07
C MET A 109 -0.23 13.47 4.61
N MET A 110 -0.71 12.35 4.05
CA MET A 110 -1.21 12.32 2.69
C MET A 110 -2.44 13.21 2.52
N ASP A 111 -3.39 13.18 3.45
CA ASP A 111 -4.56 14.05 3.41
C ASP A 111 -4.19 15.53 3.51
N THR A 112 -3.18 15.86 4.32
CA THR A 112 -2.62 17.21 4.41
C THR A 112 -2.03 17.66 3.07
N ILE A 113 -1.27 16.80 2.39
CA ILE A 113 -0.73 17.06 1.04
C ILE A 113 -1.86 17.31 0.04
N ARG A 114 -2.85 16.41 -0.02
CA ARG A 114 -4.02 16.51 -0.92
C ARG A 114 -4.82 17.79 -0.69
N LEU A 115 -5.04 18.18 0.56
CA LEU A 115 -5.76 19.40 0.93
C LEU A 115 -4.97 20.64 0.51
N LYS A 116 -3.66 20.65 0.79
CA LYS A 116 -2.78 21.76 0.43
C LYS A 116 -2.71 21.95 -1.09
N PHE A 117 -2.62 20.85 -1.84
CA PHE A 117 -2.63 20.88 -3.30
C PHE A 117 -3.94 21.47 -3.85
N ARG A 118 -5.10 20.99 -3.37
CA ARG A 118 -6.42 21.54 -3.75
C ARG A 118 -6.54 23.04 -3.47
N LEU A 119 -6.01 23.50 -2.32
CA LEU A 119 -5.98 24.92 -1.98
C LEU A 119 -5.13 25.73 -2.98
N ILE A 120 -3.98 25.22 -3.41
CA ILE A 120 -3.14 25.90 -4.41
C ILE A 120 -3.88 26.01 -5.73
N LEU A 121 -4.53 24.94 -6.20
CA LEU A 121 -5.31 24.96 -7.44
C LEU A 121 -6.47 25.96 -7.40
N ALA A 122 -7.20 26.02 -6.29
CA ALA A 122 -8.28 26.98 -6.10
C ALA A 122 -7.77 28.43 -6.17
N ASN A 123 -6.58 28.71 -5.63
CA ASN A 123 -5.97 30.05 -5.71
C ASN A 123 -5.42 30.37 -7.11
N LEU A 124 -5.00 29.35 -7.87
CA LEU A 124 -4.51 29.51 -9.24
C LEU A 124 -5.64 29.56 -10.28
N GLY A 125 -6.85 29.13 -9.92
CA GLY A 125 -7.97 29.02 -10.86
C GLY A 125 -7.77 27.93 -11.92
N VAL A 126 -6.93 26.94 -11.64
CA VAL A 126 -6.58 25.86 -12.58
C VAL A 126 -7.26 24.57 -12.16
N LYS A 127 -7.85 23.86 -13.13
CA LYS A 127 -8.36 22.50 -12.92
C LYS A 127 -7.27 21.50 -13.29
N LEU A 128 -6.59 20.99 -12.28
CA LEU A 128 -5.61 19.91 -12.40
C LEU A 128 -5.99 18.85 -11.38
N GLU A 129 -6.21 17.61 -11.82
CA GLU A 129 -6.61 16.53 -10.92
C GLU A 129 -5.59 15.40 -11.01
N TYR A 130 -5.33 14.77 -9.88
CA TYR A 130 -4.64 13.49 -9.87
C TYR A 130 -5.68 12.42 -10.20
N GLU A 131 -5.64 11.92 -11.43
CA GLU A 131 -6.57 10.89 -11.91
C GLU A 131 -6.22 9.49 -11.39
N GLY A 132 -5.00 9.33 -10.86
CA GLY A 132 -4.44 8.06 -10.40
C GLY A 132 -4.12 7.09 -11.52
N TYR A 133 -3.38 6.03 -11.20
CA TYR A 133 -3.21 4.90 -12.10
C TYR A 133 -4.59 4.43 -12.58
N PRO A 134 -4.84 4.32 -13.90
CA PRO A 134 -6.10 3.79 -14.38
C PRO A 134 -6.26 2.43 -13.73
N LYS A 135 -7.32 2.27 -12.93
CA LYS A 135 -7.73 0.94 -12.47
C LYS A 135 -7.81 0.12 -13.74
N SER A 136 -6.89 -0.82 -13.92
CA SER A 136 -7.03 -1.83 -14.97
C SER A 136 -8.47 -2.27 -14.85
N SER A 137 -9.21 -2.05 -15.93
CA SER A 137 -10.63 -2.31 -16.04
C SER A 137 -10.88 -3.69 -15.44
N LYS A 138 -12.05 -3.90 -14.84
CA LYS A 138 -12.51 -5.16 -14.24
C LYS A 138 -12.49 -6.36 -15.23
N LEU A 139 -11.33 -6.76 -15.73
CA LEU A 139 -11.14 -7.69 -16.85
C LEU A 139 -10.04 -8.73 -16.59
N GLU A 140 -9.51 -8.83 -15.37
CA GLU A 140 -8.55 -9.89 -14.99
C GLU A 140 -8.90 -10.51 -13.63
N MET A 141 -10.19 -10.76 -13.37
CA MET A 141 -10.65 -11.67 -12.30
C MET A 141 -11.84 -12.53 -12.76
N GLU A 142 -11.84 -12.91 -14.04
CA GLU A 142 -12.63 -14.03 -14.56
C GLU A 142 -11.62 -14.88 -15.33
N ASP A 143 -10.81 -15.63 -14.58
CA ASP A 143 -10.10 -16.85 -15.02
C ASP A 143 -9.09 -17.25 -13.92
N ILE A 144 -9.60 -17.68 -12.76
CA ILE A 144 -8.99 -18.71 -11.89
C ILE A 144 -10.14 -19.54 -11.31
#